data_AF-A0A2A7SPR4-F1
#
_entry.id   AF-A0A2A7SPR4-F1
#
_cell.length_a   1.000
_cell.length_b   1.000
_cell.length_c   1.000
_cell.angle_alpha   90.00
_cell.angle_beta   90.00
_cell.angle_gamma   90.00
#
_symmetry.space_group_name_H-M   'P 1'
#
loop_
_entity.id
_entity.type
_entity.pdbx_description
1 polymer ?
#
loop_
_entity_poly.entity_id
_entity_poly.type
_entity_poly.pdbx_seq_one_letter_code
_entity_poly.pdbx_strand_id
1 'polypeptide(L)'
;MKVKDGLLVIGCLGLAIIWVIIYGIISQLLGLSMESNPVMESPNFWTFVLFIPALLGEELLVLVPVSVILRRLEEKQKKTKWSVALLVLISSLLFGALHLPTYQWNFLQAVLAVGIVRVPFTLAYMKTKNILPAFLTHFLYDSLIVLISILVS
;
A
#
# COMPACT_ATOMS: atom_id res chain seq x y z
N MET A 1 11.72 -16.86 -4.16
CA MET A 1 11.17 -15.83 -5.07
C MET A 1 11.93 -15.91 -6.39
N LYS A 2 11.27 -15.82 -7.56
CA LYS A 2 11.95 -15.87 -8.87
C LYS A 2 12.55 -14.50 -9.19
N VAL A 3 13.60 -14.43 -10.02
CA VAL A 3 14.24 -13.15 -10.43
C VAL A 3 13.22 -12.15 -10.98
N LYS A 4 12.28 -12.62 -11.81
CA LYS A 4 11.19 -11.81 -12.38
C LYS A 4 10.25 -11.20 -11.32
N ASP A 5 10.13 -11.82 -10.15
CA ASP A 5 9.32 -11.31 -9.06
C ASP A 5 10.06 -10.16 -8.35
N GLY A 6 11.40 -10.20 -8.30
CA GLY A 6 12.21 -9.09 -7.81
C GLY A 6 12.11 -7.84 -8.70
N LEU A 7 12.15 -8.01 -10.03
CA LEU A 7 11.91 -6.90 -10.98
C LEU A 7 10.50 -6.32 -10.84
N LEU A 8 9.52 -7.17 -10.55
CA LEU A 8 8.15 -6.72 -10.27
C LEU A 8 8.08 -5.85 -9.02
N VAL A 9 8.75 -6.25 -7.92
CA VAL A 9 8.83 -5.46 -6.68
C VAL A 9 9.40 -4.07 -6.97
N ILE A 10 10.50 -3.97 -7.72
CA ILE A 10 11.12 -2.69 -8.08
C ILE A 10 10.16 -1.83 -8.90
N GLY A 11 9.50 -2.41 -9.91
CA GLY A 11 8.51 -1.68 -10.72
C GLY A 11 7.32 -1.18 -9.90
N CYS A 12 6.78 -2.02 -9.01
CA CYS A 12 5.67 -1.64 -8.13
C CYS A 12 6.08 -0.56 -7.11
N LEU A 13 7.30 -0.63 -6.57
CA LEU A 13 7.87 0.39 -5.70
C LEU A 13 7.97 1.74 -6.43
N GLY A 14 8.48 1.74 -7.66
CA GLY A 14 8.56 2.96 -8.48
C GLY A 14 7.19 3.60 -8.72
N LEU A 15 6.16 2.80 -9.00
CA LEU A 15 4.80 3.30 -9.18
C LEU A 15 4.23 3.92 -7.90
N ALA A 16 4.48 3.30 -6.73
CA ALA A 16 4.05 3.83 -5.45
C ALA A 16 4.72 5.18 -5.12
N ILE A 17 6.03 5.30 -5.37
CA ILE A 17 6.79 6.54 -5.17
C ILE A 17 6.30 7.65 -6.11
N ILE A 18 6.11 7.34 -7.39
CA ILE A 18 5.59 8.31 -8.37
C ILE A 18 4.22 8.83 -7.90
N TRP A 19 3.36 7.94 -7.40
CA TRP A 19 2.05 8.35 -6.93
C TRP A 19 2.12 9.30 -5.73
N VAL A 20 2.91 9.01 -4.70
CA VAL A 20 2.98 9.88 -3.51
C VAL A 20 3.53 11.26 -3.86
N ILE A 21 4.48 11.35 -4.81
CA ILE A 21 4.99 12.62 -5.33
C ILE A 21 3.89 13.39 -6.06
N ILE A 22 3.16 12.73 -6.98
CA ILE A 22 2.04 13.35 -7.69
C ILE A 22 0.98 13.87 -6.72
N TYR A 23 0.60 13.06 -5.73
CA TYR A 23 -0.36 13.45 -4.72
C TYR A 23 0.12 14.66 -3.92
N GLY A 24 1.39 14.69 -3.51
CA GLY A 24 1.98 15.83 -2.81
C GLY A 24 1.94 17.14 -3.62
N ILE A 25 2.22 17.08 -4.92
CA ILE A 25 2.11 18.23 -5.83
C ILE A 25 0.64 18.68 -5.93
N ILE A 26 -0.30 17.74 -6.12
CA ILE A 26 -1.73 18.05 -6.19
C ILE A 26 -2.21 18.70 -4.90
N SER A 27 -1.85 18.16 -3.73
CA SER A 27 -2.24 18.72 -2.44
C SER A 27 -1.72 20.14 -2.26
N GLN A 28 -0.49 20.42 -2.69
CA GLN A 28 0.09 21.77 -2.61
C GLN A 28 -0.62 22.75 -3.55
N LEU A 29 -0.89 22.34 -4.80
CA LEU A 29 -1.56 23.19 -5.79
C LEU A 29 -3.02 23.51 -5.40
N LEU A 30 -3.69 22.57 -4.75
CA LEU A 30 -5.10 22.71 -4.34
C LEU A 30 -5.26 23.21 -2.89
N GLY A 31 -4.17 23.41 -2.15
CA GLY A 31 -4.21 23.84 -0.74
C GLY A 31 -4.89 22.83 0.19
N LEU A 32 -4.75 21.53 -0.08
CA LEU A 32 -5.32 20.49 0.77
C LEU A 32 -4.54 20.36 2.08
N SER A 33 -5.25 20.16 3.19
CA SER A 33 -4.62 19.85 4.48
C SER A 33 -3.99 18.46 4.45
N MET A 34 -2.81 18.34 5.04
CA MET A 34 -2.03 17.12 5.14
C MET A 34 -1.70 16.88 6.61
N GLU A 35 -2.19 15.77 7.14
CA GLU A 35 -1.91 15.34 8.51
C GLU A 35 -0.60 14.56 8.56
N SER A 36 0.20 14.80 9.59
CA SER A 36 1.41 14.04 9.84
C SER A 36 1.07 12.61 10.30
N ASN A 37 1.96 11.68 10.02
CA ASN A 37 1.87 10.35 10.60
C ASN A 37 2.69 10.33 11.90
N PRO A 38 2.10 10.00 13.07
CA PRO A 38 2.80 10.01 14.36
C PRO A 38 4.07 9.15 14.40
N VAL A 39 4.11 8.06 13.62
CA VAL A 39 5.28 7.18 13.49
C VAL A 39 6.49 7.92 12.93
N MET A 40 6.25 8.96 12.12
CA MET A 40 7.27 9.73 11.42
C MET A 40 7.85 10.85 12.28
N GLU A 41 7.11 11.33 13.27
CA GLU A 41 7.52 12.46 14.11
C GLU A 41 8.52 12.04 15.21
N SER A 42 8.39 10.82 15.74
CA SER A 42 9.23 10.34 16.84
C SER A 42 9.42 8.82 16.83
N PRO A 43 10.07 8.26 15.78
CA PRO A 43 10.33 6.83 15.72
C PRO A 43 11.22 6.41 16.90
N ASN A 44 10.82 5.36 17.61
CA ASN A 44 11.58 4.81 18.73
C ASN A 44 11.95 3.34 18.46
N PHE A 45 12.74 2.74 19.34
CA PHE A 45 13.17 1.34 19.20
C PHE A 45 12.00 0.37 18.97
N TRP A 46 10.88 0.55 19.68
CA TRP A 46 9.71 -0.32 19.56
C TRP A 46 8.99 -0.17 18.23
N THR A 47 9.00 1.04 17.64
CA THR A 47 8.51 1.26 16.27
C THR A 47 9.16 0.30 15.29
N PHE A 48 10.49 0.13 15.36
CA PHE A 48 11.23 -0.76 14.47
C PHE A 48 11.01 -2.24 14.79
N VAL A 49 10.92 -2.59 16.08
CA VAL A 49 10.64 -3.98 16.51
C VAL A 49 9.28 -4.46 15.98
N LEU A 50 8.27 -3.59 16.02
CA LEU A 50 6.90 -3.92 15.59
C LEU A 50 6.65 -3.70 14.09
N PHE A 51 7.61 -3.12 13.37
CA PHE A 51 7.43 -2.70 11.99
C PHE A 51 7.08 -3.87 11.05
N ILE A 52 7.91 -4.91 11.04
CA ILE A 52 7.70 -6.10 10.21
C ILE A 52 6.36 -6.80 10.49
N PRO A 53 6.02 -7.16 11.76
CA PRO A 53 4.75 -7.82 12.03
C PRO A 53 3.53 -6.91 11.78
N ALA A 54 3.65 -5.59 11.99
CA ALA A 54 2.58 -4.64 11.67
C ALA A 54 2.28 -4.62 10.17
N LEU A 55 3.31 -4.41 9.33
CA LEU A 55 3.14 -4.38 7.88
C LEU A 55 2.66 -5.73 7.33
N LEU A 56 3.14 -6.85 7.88
CA LEU A 56 2.63 -8.17 7.51
C LEU A 56 1.15 -8.33 7.90
N GLY A 57 0.75 -7.82 9.07
CA GLY A 57 -0.65 -7.77 9.51
C GLY A 57 -1.54 -7.01 8.53
N GLU A 58 -1.10 -5.83 8.08
CA GLU A 58 -1.81 -5.05 7.07
C GLU A 58 -1.95 -5.79 5.74
N GLU A 59 -0.86 -6.43 5.27
CA GLU A 59 -0.90 -7.27 4.07
C GLU A 59 -1.91 -8.42 4.21
N LEU A 60 -1.94 -9.10 5.36
CA LEU A 60 -2.86 -10.19 5.59
C LEU A 60 -4.32 -9.72 5.63
N LEU A 61 -4.60 -8.62 6.33
CA LEU A 61 -5.95 -8.04 6.42
C LEU A 61 -6.51 -7.67 5.05
N VAL A 62 -5.66 -7.17 4.14
CA VAL A 62 -6.11 -6.77 2.80
C VAL A 62 -6.08 -7.94 1.80
N LEU A 63 -5.00 -8.72 1.76
CA LEU A 63 -4.82 -9.75 0.72
C LEU A 63 -5.56 -11.05 1.01
N VAL A 64 -5.86 -11.40 2.26
CA VAL A 64 -6.64 -12.61 2.56
C VAL A 64 -8.05 -12.51 1.93
N PRO A 65 -8.85 -11.46 2.18
CA PRO A 65 -10.15 -11.30 1.50
C PRO A 65 -10.04 -11.28 -0.03
N VAL A 66 -9.06 -10.53 -0.56
CA VAL A 66 -8.83 -10.45 -2.01
C VAL A 66 -8.49 -11.81 -2.61
N SER A 67 -7.65 -12.60 -1.94
CA SER A 67 -7.22 -13.92 -2.41
C SER A 67 -8.37 -14.91 -2.48
N VAL A 68 -9.21 -14.93 -1.45
CA VAL A 68 -10.40 -15.81 -1.39
C VAL A 68 -11.34 -15.49 -2.55
N ILE A 69 -11.67 -14.20 -2.76
CA ILE A 69 -12.59 -13.82 -3.84
C ILE A 69 -11.98 -14.09 -5.21
N LEU A 70 -10.71 -13.70 -5.42
CA LEU A 70 -10.00 -13.92 -6.68
C LEU A 70 -9.94 -15.41 -7.04
N ARG A 71 -9.64 -16.27 -6.07
CA ARG A 71 -9.61 -17.73 -6.26
C ARG A 71 -10.98 -18.26 -6.66
N ARG A 72 -12.06 -17.82 -5.98
CA ARG A 72 -13.44 -18.23 -6.33
C ARG A 72 -13.86 -17.78 -7.73
N LEU A 73 -13.43 -16.60 -8.16
CA LEU A 73 -13.66 -16.11 -9.52
C LEU A 73 -12.91 -16.95 -10.56
N GLU A 74 -11.67 -17.35 -10.26
CA GLU A 74 -10.85 -18.21 -11.12
C GLU A 74 -11.47 -19.61 -11.25
N GLU A 75 -11.88 -20.23 -10.14
CA GLU A 75 -12.54 -21.55 -10.13
C GLU A 75 -13.84 -21.57 -10.93
N LYS A 76 -14.62 -20.48 -10.86
CA LYS A 76 -15.89 -20.34 -11.58
C LYS A 76 -15.71 -19.86 -13.02
N GLN A 77 -14.49 -19.65 -13.51
CA GLN A 77 -14.19 -19.05 -14.82
C GLN A 77 -14.87 -17.67 -15.03
N LYS A 78 -15.03 -16.90 -13.94
CA LYS A 78 -15.67 -15.57 -13.91
C LYS A 78 -14.67 -14.42 -13.77
N LYS A 79 -13.36 -14.72 -13.80
CA LYS A 79 -12.32 -13.70 -13.73
C LYS A 79 -12.30 -12.86 -15.01
N THR A 80 -12.69 -11.61 -14.89
CA THR A 80 -12.62 -10.58 -15.94
C THR A 80 -11.72 -9.42 -15.53
N LYS A 81 -11.35 -8.56 -16.48
CA LYS A 81 -10.62 -7.31 -16.19
C LYS A 81 -11.38 -6.43 -15.19
N TRP A 82 -12.71 -6.38 -15.28
CA TRP A 82 -13.56 -5.65 -14.35
C TRP A 82 -13.55 -6.24 -12.94
N SER A 83 -13.58 -7.58 -12.82
CA SER A 83 -13.48 -8.23 -11.51
C SER A 83 -12.14 -7.96 -10.82
N VAL A 84 -11.05 -7.90 -11.60
CA VAL A 84 -9.72 -7.55 -11.11
C VAL A 84 -9.68 -6.09 -10.66
N ALA A 85 -10.19 -5.17 -11.49
CA ALA A 85 -10.26 -3.75 -11.16
C ALA A 85 -11.08 -3.50 -9.89
N LEU A 86 -12.23 -4.17 -9.75
CA LEU A 86 -13.06 -4.08 -8.55
C LEU A 86 -12.34 -4.60 -7.30
N LEU A 87 -11.61 -5.71 -7.39
CA LEU A 87 -10.83 -6.23 -6.26
C LEU A 87 -9.67 -5.30 -5.88
N VAL A 88 -9.02 -4.68 -6.86
CA VAL A 88 -7.99 -3.66 -6.61
C VAL A 88 -8.61 -2.46 -5.91
N LEU A 89 -9.76 -1.97 -6.38
CA LEU A 89 -10.49 -0.87 -5.73
C LEU A 89 -10.87 -1.21 -4.29
N ILE A 90 -11.46 -2.38 -4.04
CA ILE A 90 -11.80 -2.85 -2.68
C ILE A 90 -10.56 -2.91 -1.80
N SER A 91 -9.45 -3.46 -2.30
CA SER A 91 -8.20 -3.54 -1.54
C SER A 91 -7.65 -2.16 -1.17
N SER A 92 -7.78 -1.19 -2.09
CA SER A 92 -7.30 0.18 -1.91
C SER A 92 -8.17 0.94 -0.90
N LEU A 93 -9.50 0.76 -0.98
CA LEU A 93 -10.44 1.34 -0.02
C LEU A 93 -10.29 0.75 1.38
N LEU A 94 -10.10 -0.57 1.49
CA LEU A 94 -9.84 -1.22 2.78
C LEU A 94 -8.55 -0.69 3.40
N PHE A 95 -7.46 -0.61 2.61
CA PHE A 95 -6.19 -0.10 3.08
C PHE A 95 -6.29 1.37 3.51
N GLY A 96 -6.91 2.23 2.70
CA GLY A 96 -7.14 3.63 3.09
C GLY A 96 -8.03 3.77 4.33
N ALA A 97 -9.07 2.95 4.47
CA ALA A 97 -9.94 2.98 5.64
C ALA A 97 -9.20 2.61 6.94
N LEU A 98 -8.28 1.63 6.89
CA LEU A 98 -7.42 1.28 8.04
C LEU A 98 -6.58 2.47 8.53
N HIS A 99 -6.28 3.43 7.64
CA HIS A 99 -5.44 4.59 7.91
C HIS A 99 -6.22 5.85 8.33
N LEU A 100 -7.56 5.85 8.29
CA LEU A 100 -8.36 7.01 8.70
C LEU A 100 -8.01 7.55 10.09
N PRO A 101 -7.86 6.71 11.15
CA PRO A 101 -7.51 7.21 12.48
C PRO A 101 -6.13 7.87 12.53
N THR A 102 -5.17 7.36 11.75
CA THR A 102 -3.80 7.90 11.67
C THR A 102 -3.78 9.31 11.10
N TYR A 103 -4.65 9.60 10.14
CA TYR A 103 -4.72 10.90 9.45
C TYR A 103 -5.90 11.74 9.92
N GLN A 104 -6.28 11.68 11.21
CA GLN A 104 -7.35 12.50 11.80
C GLN A 104 -8.67 12.48 11.00
N TRP A 105 -9.02 11.35 10.41
CA TRP A 105 -10.19 11.19 9.53
C TRP A 105 -10.18 12.08 8.27
N ASN A 106 -9.00 12.52 7.82
CA ASN A 106 -8.81 13.13 6.51
C ASN A 106 -9.04 12.08 5.41
N PHE A 107 -10.29 11.98 4.96
CA PHE A 107 -10.72 11.02 3.95
C PHE A 107 -9.95 11.16 2.64
N LEU A 108 -9.64 12.39 2.21
CA LEU A 108 -8.91 12.61 0.97
C LEU A 108 -7.49 12.04 1.07
N GLN A 109 -6.77 12.32 2.16
CA GLN A 109 -5.43 11.79 2.38
C GLN A 109 -5.45 10.26 2.54
N ALA A 110 -6.35 9.73 3.37
CA ALA A 110 -6.43 8.30 3.62
C ALA A 110 -6.81 7.48 2.36
N VAL A 111 -7.77 7.95 1.57
CA VAL A 111 -8.23 7.20 0.38
C VAL A 111 -7.36 7.48 -0.83
N LEU A 112 -7.08 8.76 -1.13
CA LEU A 112 -6.39 9.13 -2.36
C LEU A 112 -4.87 9.03 -2.19
N ALA A 113 -4.28 9.51 -1.10
CA ALA A 113 -2.84 9.37 -0.90
C ALA A 113 -2.52 7.89 -0.61
N VAL A 114 -3.02 7.38 0.50
CA VAL A 114 -2.60 6.10 1.06
C VAL A 114 -3.28 4.91 0.38
N GLY A 115 -4.59 4.99 0.16
CA GLY A 115 -5.34 3.94 -0.53
C GLY A 115 -4.82 3.66 -1.94
N ILE A 116 -4.46 4.66 -2.74
CA ILE A 116 -3.98 4.44 -4.11
C ILE A 116 -2.57 3.84 -4.15
N VAL A 117 -1.69 4.13 -3.18
CA VAL A 117 -0.39 3.44 -3.02
C VAL A 117 -0.57 1.92 -2.97
N ARG A 118 -1.71 1.43 -2.48
CA ARG A 118 -2.01 0.00 -2.40
C ARG A 118 -2.11 -0.71 -3.76
N VAL A 119 -2.49 0.01 -4.82
CA VAL A 119 -2.74 -0.56 -6.15
C VAL A 119 -1.56 -1.40 -6.65
N PRO A 120 -0.31 -0.88 -6.71
CA PRO A 120 0.84 -1.68 -7.14
C PRO A 120 1.11 -2.90 -6.24
N PHE A 121 0.81 -2.85 -4.94
CA PHE A 121 1.06 -3.96 -4.01
C PHE A 121 0.07 -5.11 -4.27
N THR A 122 -1.22 -4.78 -4.40
CA THR A 122 -2.26 -5.74 -4.75
C THR A 122 -1.98 -6.37 -6.12
N LEU A 123 -1.52 -5.59 -7.11
CA LEU A 123 -1.15 -6.13 -8.42
C LEU A 123 0.07 -7.07 -8.35
N ALA A 124 1.06 -6.77 -7.50
CA ALA A 124 2.20 -7.66 -7.26
C ALA A 124 1.74 -9.02 -6.71
N TYR A 125 0.81 -9.01 -5.75
CA TYR A 125 0.17 -10.23 -5.24
C TYR A 125 -0.60 -10.96 -6.35
N MET A 126 -1.49 -10.27 -7.08
CA MET A 126 -2.34 -10.93 -8.08
C MET A 126 -1.55 -11.57 -9.22
N LYS A 127 -0.41 -10.99 -9.60
CA LYS A 127 0.49 -11.51 -10.65
C LYS A 127 1.30 -12.71 -10.19
N THR A 128 1.71 -12.75 -8.93
CA THR A 128 2.61 -13.80 -8.41
C THR A 128 1.89 -14.88 -7.60
N LYS A 129 0.67 -14.60 -7.15
CA LYS A 129 -0.10 -15.40 -6.17
C LYS A 129 0.70 -15.70 -4.90
N ASN A 130 1.60 -14.78 -4.54
CA ASN A 130 2.49 -14.88 -3.40
C ASN A 130 2.43 -13.57 -2.62
N ILE A 131 2.31 -13.66 -1.31
CA ILE A 131 2.29 -12.47 -0.43
C ILE A 131 3.64 -11.78 -0.39
N LEU A 132 4.75 -12.52 -0.57
CA LEU A 132 6.10 -12.01 -0.37
C LEU A 132 6.43 -10.82 -1.30
N PRO A 133 6.15 -10.83 -2.63
CA PRO A 133 6.38 -9.66 -3.47
C PRO A 133 5.55 -8.44 -3.08
N ALA A 134 4.30 -8.61 -2.66
CA ALA A 134 3.47 -7.50 -2.19
C ALA A 134 4.02 -6.93 -0.88
N PHE A 135 4.29 -7.80 0.10
CA PHE A 135 4.91 -7.44 1.38
C PHE A 135 6.26 -6.74 1.21
N LEU A 136 7.15 -7.25 0.36
CA LEU A 136 8.44 -6.60 0.12
C LEU A 136 8.27 -5.23 -0.54
N THR A 137 7.32 -5.06 -1.45
CA THR A 137 7.05 -3.75 -2.05
C THR A 137 6.57 -2.77 -0.99
N HIS A 138 5.63 -3.18 -0.14
CA HIS A 138 5.09 -2.38 0.95
C HIS A 138 6.17 -2.03 1.98
N PHE A 139 6.91 -3.03 2.47
CA PHE A 139 8.01 -2.86 3.42
C PHE A 139 9.08 -1.89 2.90
N LEU A 140 9.50 -2.05 1.64
CA LEU A 140 10.51 -1.16 1.04
C LEU A 140 9.98 0.26 0.85
N TYR A 141 8.72 0.41 0.44
CA TYR A 141 8.08 1.72 0.30
C TYR A 141 8.03 2.44 1.65
N ASP A 142 7.47 1.82 2.69
CA ASP A 142 7.37 2.46 4.01
C ASP A 142 8.73 2.71 4.64
N SER A 143 9.67 1.77 4.53
CA SER A 143 11.05 1.95 5.02
C SER A 143 11.74 3.14 4.35
N LEU A 144 11.53 3.33 3.05
CA LEU A 144 12.10 4.44 2.30
C LEU A 144 11.49 5.77 2.75
N ILE A 145 10.16 5.83 2.93
CA ILE A 145 9.49 7.03 3.39
C ILE A 145 9.96 7.42 4.81
N VAL A 146 10.02 6.44 5.73
CA VAL A 146 10.56 6.62 7.10
C VAL A 146 12.00 7.12 7.05
N LEU A 147 12.87 6.49 6.26
CA LEU A 147 14.27 6.88 6.11
C LEU A 147 14.40 8.32 5.59
N ILE A 148 13.65 8.68 4.54
CA ILE A 148 13.68 10.04 3.98
C ILE A 148 13.26 11.05 5.05
N SER A 149 12.20 10.76 5.81
CA SER A 149 11.72 11.66 6.87
C SER A 149 12.77 11.92 7.93
N ILE A 150 13.49 10.87 8.37
CA ILE A 150 14.59 11.01 9.35
C ILE A 150 15.76 11.84 8.80
N LEU A 151 16.02 11.76 7.49
CA LEU A 151 17.12 12.49 6.86
C LEU A 151 16.81 13.98 6.61
N VAL A 152 15.54 14.37 6.55
CA VAL A 152 15.11 15.76 6.27
C VAL A 152 14.58 16.50 7.50
N SER A 153 14.41 15.80 8.62
CA SER A 153 14.07 16.32 9.95
C SER A 153 15.31 16.80 10.70
#